data_AF-A0A4Y9QVV5-F1
#
_entry.id   AF-A0A4Y9QVV5-F1
#
_cell.length_a   1.000
_cell.length_b   1.000
_cell.length_c   1.000
_cell.angle_alpha   90.00
_cell.angle_beta   90.00
_cell.angle_gamma   90.00
#
_symmetry.space_group_name_H-M   'P 1'
#
loop_
_entity.id
_entity.type
_entity.pdbx_description
1 polymer ?
#
loop_
_entity_poly.entity_id
_entity_poly.type
_entity_poly.pdbx_seq_one_letter_code
_entity_poly.pdbx_strand_id
1 'polypeptide(L)'
;MRILFLEFDGVLHPASAAARFTMARPLKRSIQDAWLFRWAWILDELLESHPDVGIVTHSNWRYLAPDDELQSFLGPVARRFVGSAPRGERWVSIARVVRESELREYRILDPLPGAFPNGTEELIVCDPEAGLKELRVQGELKEWLQASALHAGGGVPRLR
;
A
#
# COMPACT_ATOMS: atom_id res chain seq x y z
N MET A 1 15.00 5.20 0.96
CA MET A 1 13.53 5.32 0.77
C MET A 1 12.98 3.92 0.67
N ARG A 2 11.94 3.62 1.44
CA ARG A 2 11.25 2.32 1.44
C ARG A 2 9.92 2.45 0.70
N ILE A 3 9.46 1.39 0.05
CA ILE A 3 8.21 1.42 -0.71
C ILE A 3 7.21 0.43 -0.15
N LEU A 4 5.99 0.90 0.11
CA LEU A 4 4.84 0.05 0.36
C LEU A 4 3.98 -0.01 -0.91
N PHE A 5 3.92 -1.19 -1.53
CA PHE A 5 2.98 -1.47 -2.61
C PHE A 5 1.60 -1.77 -2.01
N LEU A 6 0.59 -1.00 -2.43
CA LEU A 6 -0.70 -0.93 -1.75
C LEU A 6 -1.87 -1.25 -2.69
N GLU A 7 -2.52 -2.38 -2.45
CA GLU A 7 -3.91 -2.58 -2.90
C GLU A 7 -4.85 -1.77 -1.99
N PHE A 8 -6.02 -1.38 -2.50
CA PHE A 8 -7.07 -0.70 -1.76
C PHE A 8 -8.14 -1.69 -1.30
N ASP A 9 -8.71 -2.46 -2.23
CA ASP A 9 -9.81 -3.39 -1.94
C ASP A 9 -9.31 -4.57 -1.11
N GLY A 10 -9.86 -4.73 0.10
CA GLY A 10 -9.42 -5.76 1.06
C GLY A 10 -8.18 -5.37 1.88
N VAL A 11 -7.66 -4.15 1.73
CA VAL A 11 -6.54 -3.62 2.53
C VAL A 11 -6.93 -2.36 3.29
N LEU A 12 -7.51 -1.36 2.61
CA LEU A 12 -7.93 -0.08 3.20
C LEU A 12 -9.43 -0.05 3.57
N HIS A 13 -10.17 -1.08 3.17
CA HIS A 13 -11.57 -1.36 3.51
C HIS A 13 -11.89 -2.81 3.16
N PRO A 14 -13.01 -3.38 3.66
CA PRO A 14 -13.43 -4.74 3.30
C PRO A 14 -13.67 -4.85 1.80
N ALA A 15 -13.21 -5.91 1.15
CA ALA A 15 -13.44 -6.15 -0.27
C ALA A 15 -14.94 -6.14 -0.61
N SER A 16 -15.78 -6.68 0.27
CA SER A 16 -17.24 -6.62 0.14
C SER A 16 -17.83 -5.20 0.12
N ALA A 17 -17.15 -4.19 0.66
CA ALA A 17 -17.60 -2.81 0.61
C ALA A 17 -17.53 -2.24 -0.82
N ALA A 18 -16.58 -2.71 -1.62
CA ALA A 18 -16.45 -2.32 -3.02
C ALA A 18 -17.64 -2.78 -3.88
N ALA A 19 -18.43 -3.78 -3.45
CA ALA A 19 -19.66 -4.16 -4.16
C ALA A 19 -20.74 -3.04 -4.13
N ARG A 20 -20.66 -2.08 -3.21
CA ARG A 20 -21.54 -0.90 -3.15
C ARG A 20 -21.04 0.25 -4.02
N PHE A 21 -19.84 0.12 -4.58
CA PHE A 21 -19.24 1.11 -5.46
C PHE A 21 -19.97 1.14 -6.81
N THR A 22 -20.22 2.33 -7.32
CA THR A 22 -20.79 2.51 -8.66
C THR A 22 -20.13 3.68 -9.38
N MET A 23 -19.86 3.50 -10.67
CA MET A 23 -19.41 4.57 -11.56
C MET A 23 -20.56 5.43 -12.10
N ALA A 24 -21.81 5.14 -11.74
CA ALA A 24 -22.97 5.94 -12.17
C ALA A 24 -23.07 7.31 -11.46
N ARG A 25 -22.18 7.58 -10.49
CA ARG A 25 -22.11 8.81 -9.71
C ARG A 25 -20.65 9.29 -9.64
N PRO A 26 -20.40 10.56 -9.29
CA PRO A 26 -19.04 11.05 -9.07
C PRO A 26 -18.27 10.16 -8.10
N LEU A 27 -17.01 9.85 -8.44
CA LEU A 27 -16.20 8.83 -7.76
C LEU A 27 -16.13 9.04 -6.25
N LYS A 28 -15.87 10.29 -5.83
CA LYS A 28 -15.82 10.70 -4.43
C LYS A 28 -17.12 10.43 -3.66
N ARG A 29 -18.28 10.59 -4.30
CA ARG A 29 -19.58 10.31 -3.66
C ARG A 29 -19.79 8.81 -3.48
N SER A 30 -19.46 8.01 -4.50
CA SER A 30 -19.54 6.54 -4.42
C SER A 30 -18.60 5.97 -3.34
N ILE A 31 -17.40 6.54 -3.20
CA ILE A 31 -16.45 6.22 -2.13
C ILE A 31 -17.05 6.49 -0.74
N GLN A 32 -17.67 7.66 -0.56
CA GLN A 32 -18.31 8.04 0.71
C GLN A 32 -19.49 7.14 1.04
N ASP A 33 -20.40 6.90 0.08
CA ASP A 33 -21.59 6.07 0.26
C ASP A 33 -21.23 4.62 0.62
N ALA A 34 -20.14 4.09 0.03
CA ALA A 34 -19.63 2.75 0.34
C ALA A 34 -18.66 2.73 1.56
N TRP A 35 -18.33 3.91 2.09
CA TRP A 35 -17.38 4.13 3.17
C TRP A 35 -16.05 3.40 2.90
N LEU A 36 -15.48 3.61 1.72
CA LEU A 36 -14.18 3.06 1.30
C LEU A 36 -13.03 3.86 1.94
N PHE A 37 -11.82 3.30 1.92
CA PHE A 37 -10.60 3.87 2.53
C PHE A 37 -10.70 4.11 4.05
N ARG A 38 -11.67 3.48 4.73
CA ARG A 38 -11.95 3.69 6.16
C ARG A 38 -10.85 3.26 7.11
N TRP A 39 -9.85 2.52 6.63
CA TRP A 39 -8.68 2.10 7.42
C TRP A 39 -7.40 2.84 7.02
N ALA A 40 -7.48 3.84 6.13
CA ALA A 40 -6.31 4.64 5.75
C ALA A 40 -5.66 5.37 6.95
N TRP A 41 -6.44 5.72 7.98
CA TRP A 41 -5.92 6.29 9.22
C TRP A 41 -5.04 5.31 10.01
N ILE A 42 -5.36 4.01 10.00
CA ILE A 42 -4.53 2.98 10.63
C ILE A 42 -3.17 2.95 9.95
N LEU A 43 -3.14 2.99 8.61
CA LEU A 43 -1.87 3.05 7.88
C LEU A 43 -1.09 4.31 8.24
N ASP A 44 -1.76 5.45 8.36
CA ASP A 44 -1.10 6.70 8.69
C ASP A 44 -0.42 6.67 10.06
N GLU A 45 -1.09 6.11 11.08
CA GLU A 45 -0.52 5.91 12.42
C GLU A 45 0.69 4.97 12.38
N LEU A 46 0.61 3.87 11.64
CA LEU A 46 1.73 2.92 11.50
C LEU A 46 2.96 3.56 10.84
N LEU A 47 2.76 4.53 9.93
CA LEU A 47 3.84 5.18 9.19
C LEU A 47 4.31 6.50 9.82
N GLU A 48 3.74 6.94 10.93
CA GLU A 48 4.02 8.25 11.54
C GLU A 48 5.53 8.42 11.85
N SER A 49 6.13 7.40 12.46
CA SER A 49 7.56 7.37 12.83
C SER A 49 8.50 6.97 11.67
N HIS A 50 7.96 6.80 10.46
CA HIS A 50 8.68 6.27 9.30
C HIS A 50 8.52 7.19 8.08
N PRO A 51 9.06 8.43 8.14
CA PRO A 51 8.86 9.42 7.09
C PRO A 51 9.50 9.05 5.75
N ASP A 52 10.37 8.04 5.72
CA ASP A 52 11.10 7.55 4.57
C ASP A 52 10.32 6.48 3.75
N VAL A 53 9.09 6.14 4.16
CA VAL A 53 8.22 5.18 3.46
C VAL A 53 7.30 5.92 2.48
N GLY A 54 7.43 5.59 1.18
CA GLY A 54 6.52 6.01 0.12
C GLY A 54 5.50 4.93 -0.23
N ILE A 55 4.36 5.33 -0.78
CA ILE A 55 3.29 4.45 -1.22
C ILE A 55 3.25 4.43 -2.75
N VAL A 56 3.28 3.23 -3.31
CA VAL A 56 2.96 2.99 -4.72
C VAL A 56 1.72 2.12 -4.77
N THR A 57 0.64 2.55 -5.43
CA THR A 57 -0.53 1.68 -5.56
C THR A 57 -0.40 0.73 -6.75
N HIS A 58 -0.72 -0.55 -6.55
CA HIS A 58 -0.94 -1.52 -7.63
C HIS A 58 -2.42 -1.91 -7.77
N SER A 59 -3.32 -1.14 -7.14
CA SER A 59 -4.75 -1.38 -7.15
C SER A 59 -5.36 -1.25 -8.55
N ASN A 60 -6.43 -1.99 -8.83
CA ASN A 60 -7.21 -1.81 -10.07
C ASN A 60 -7.87 -0.42 -10.16
N TRP A 61 -7.88 0.36 -9.09
CA TRP A 61 -8.33 1.74 -9.11
C TRP A 61 -7.51 2.63 -10.06
N ARG A 62 -6.26 2.25 -10.39
CA ARG A 62 -5.43 2.92 -11.42
C ARG A 62 -5.96 2.84 -12.86
N TYR A 63 -6.98 2.01 -13.10
CA TYR A 63 -7.73 2.01 -14.35
C TYR A 63 -8.91 2.99 -14.34
N LEU A 64 -9.33 3.45 -13.16
CA LEU A 64 -10.53 4.27 -12.97
C LEU A 64 -10.21 5.76 -12.88
N ALA A 65 -9.06 6.11 -12.30
CA ALA A 65 -8.69 7.50 -12.03
C ALA A 65 -7.17 7.73 -12.20
N PRO A 66 -6.74 8.96 -12.53
CA PRO A 66 -5.34 9.36 -12.52
C PRO A 66 -4.77 9.49 -11.09
N ASP A 67 -3.45 9.54 -11.00
CA ASP A 67 -2.71 9.52 -9.72
C ASP A 67 -3.09 10.64 -8.74
N ASP A 68 -3.37 11.84 -9.23
CA ASP A 68 -3.80 12.97 -8.41
C ASP A 68 -5.18 12.73 -7.77
N GLU A 69 -6.08 12.11 -8.52
CA GLU A 69 -7.40 11.73 -8.01
C GLU A 69 -7.30 10.53 -7.05
N LEU A 70 -6.49 9.51 -7.35
CA LEU A 70 -6.24 8.39 -6.44
C LEU A 70 -5.63 8.84 -5.10
N GLN A 71 -4.63 9.73 -5.17
CA GLN A 71 -4.01 10.32 -4.00
C GLN A 71 -5.04 11.03 -3.12
N SER A 72 -6.02 11.71 -3.72
CA SER A 72 -7.07 12.44 -2.98
C SER A 72 -7.97 11.54 -2.11
N PHE A 73 -8.02 10.23 -2.38
CA PHE A 73 -8.85 9.27 -1.64
C PHE A 73 -8.17 8.72 -0.38
N LEU A 74 -6.84 8.82 -0.30
CA LEU A 74 -6.03 8.22 0.76
C LEU A 74 -6.11 8.98 2.09
N GLY A 75 -6.85 10.10 2.14
CA GLY A 75 -7.01 10.87 3.37
C GLY A 75 -5.64 11.29 3.95
N PRO A 76 -5.36 11.07 5.25
CA PRO A 76 -4.10 11.48 5.87
C PRO A 76 -2.85 10.88 5.20
N VAL A 77 -2.92 9.63 4.72
CA VAL A 77 -1.75 8.95 4.14
C VAL A 77 -1.43 9.42 2.72
N ALA A 78 -2.26 10.28 2.11
CA ALA A 78 -2.04 10.86 0.79
C ALA A 78 -0.68 11.55 0.65
N ARG A 79 -0.13 12.12 1.73
CA ARG A 79 1.20 12.76 1.76
C ARG A 79 2.36 11.79 1.49
N ARG A 80 2.11 10.47 1.56
CA ARG A 80 3.09 9.42 1.29
C ARG A 80 2.97 8.86 -0.13
N PHE A 81 1.95 9.26 -0.90
CA PHE A 81 1.73 8.74 -2.24
C PHE A 81 2.82 9.20 -3.21
N VAL A 82 3.48 8.25 -3.87
CA VAL A 82 4.58 8.48 -4.82
C VAL A 82 4.14 8.18 -6.26
N GLY A 83 3.10 7.37 -6.45
CA GLY A 83 2.50 7.11 -7.76
C GLY A 83 1.80 5.75 -7.86
N SER A 84 1.40 5.39 -9.07
CA SER A 84 0.86 4.07 -9.39
C SER A 84 1.88 3.17 -10.09
N ALA A 85 1.85 1.87 -9.79
CA ALA A 85 2.52 0.86 -10.60
C ALA A 85 1.91 0.83 -12.02
N PRO A 86 2.67 0.44 -13.06
CA PRO A 86 2.14 0.32 -14.42
C PRO A 86 0.88 -0.56 -14.49
N ARG A 87 0.06 -0.32 -15.52
CA ARG A 87 -1.06 -1.22 -15.84
C ARG A 87 -0.53 -2.60 -16.23
N GLY A 88 -1.26 -3.64 -15.85
CA GLY A 88 -0.93 -5.03 -16.06
C GLY A 88 -1.33 -5.93 -14.90
N GLU A 89 -0.87 -7.17 -14.95
CA GLU A 89 -0.95 -8.15 -13.88
C GLU A 89 -0.22 -7.63 -12.62
N ARG A 90 -0.72 -7.96 -11.42
CA ARG A 90 -0.27 -7.42 -10.12
C ARG A 90 1.22 -7.62 -9.94
N TRP A 91 1.69 -8.88 -9.95
CA TRP A 91 3.10 -9.18 -9.75
C TRP A 91 3.98 -8.57 -10.84
N VAL A 92 3.60 -8.72 -12.11
CA VAL A 92 4.37 -8.17 -13.24
C VAL A 92 4.54 -6.66 -13.12
N SER A 93 3.50 -5.94 -12.71
CA SER A 93 3.55 -4.48 -12.53
C SER A 93 4.45 -4.06 -11.37
N ILE A 94 4.38 -4.75 -10.23
CA ILE A 94 5.22 -4.48 -9.05
C ILE A 94 6.68 -4.81 -9.36
N ALA A 95 6.96 -6.00 -9.90
CA ALA A 95 8.30 -6.45 -10.24
C ALA A 95 8.99 -5.50 -11.24
N ARG A 96 8.21 -4.91 -12.17
CA ARG A 96 8.72 -3.87 -13.07
C ARG A 96 9.17 -2.63 -12.31
N VAL A 97 8.37 -2.10 -11.38
CA VAL A 97 8.74 -0.92 -10.57
C VAL A 97 9.98 -1.22 -9.74
N VAL A 98 10.02 -2.39 -9.09
CA VAL A 98 11.17 -2.84 -8.29
C VAL A 98 12.44 -2.89 -9.12
N ARG A 99 12.40 -3.50 -10.31
CA ARG A 99 13.56 -3.61 -11.20
C ARG A 99 14.01 -2.24 -11.74
N GLU A 100 13.08 -1.42 -12.21
CA GLU A 100 13.40 -0.14 -12.87
C GLU A 100 13.88 0.93 -11.87
N SER A 101 13.44 0.84 -10.62
CA SER A 101 13.84 1.77 -9.56
C SER A 101 14.89 1.19 -8.60
N GLU A 102 15.41 -0.01 -8.91
CA GLU A 102 16.38 -0.75 -8.10
C GLU A 102 15.99 -0.83 -6.61
N LEU A 103 14.70 -1.06 -6.33
CA LEU A 103 14.18 -1.09 -4.96
C LEU A 103 14.71 -2.29 -4.20
N ARG A 104 15.28 -2.03 -3.01
CA ARG A 104 15.81 -3.07 -2.11
C ARG A 104 14.94 -3.30 -0.88
N GLU A 105 14.15 -2.28 -0.51
CA GLU A 105 13.36 -2.28 0.71
C GLU A 105 11.90 -2.00 0.36
N TYR A 106 11.10 -3.06 0.22
CA TYR A 106 9.68 -2.93 -0.04
C TYR A 106 8.85 -4.01 0.63
N ARG A 107 7.56 -3.71 0.80
CA ARG A 107 6.52 -4.67 1.17
C ARG A 107 5.29 -4.48 0.30
N ILE A 108 4.48 -5.51 0.20
CA ILE A 108 3.25 -5.55 -0.59
C ILE A 108 2.10 -5.89 0.37
N LEU A 109 1.07 -5.05 0.41
CA LEU A 109 -0.20 -5.37 1.07
C LEU A 109 -1.22 -5.75 0.00
N ASP A 110 -1.68 -7.00 0.02
CA ASP A 110 -2.65 -7.53 -0.95
C ASP A 110 -3.43 -8.71 -0.37
N PRO A 111 -4.74 -8.84 -0.64
CA PRO A 111 -5.53 -9.98 -0.17
C PRO A 111 -5.46 -11.23 -1.06
N LEU A 112 -4.81 -11.18 -2.23
CA LEU A 112 -4.82 -12.25 -3.23
C LEU A 112 -3.44 -12.92 -3.36
N PRO A 113 -3.05 -13.84 -2.46
CA PRO A 113 -1.74 -14.50 -2.52
C PRO A 113 -1.52 -15.26 -3.84
N GLY A 114 -2.58 -15.77 -4.47
CA GLY A 114 -2.50 -16.46 -5.75
C GLY A 114 -2.15 -15.58 -6.96
N ALA A 115 -2.09 -14.25 -6.79
CA ALA A 115 -1.60 -13.33 -7.82
C ALA A 115 -0.08 -13.12 -7.76
N PHE A 116 0.61 -13.76 -6.82
CA PHE A 116 2.04 -13.62 -6.61
C PHE A 116 2.74 -14.97 -6.76
N PRO A 117 4.03 -15.00 -7.14
CA PRO A 117 4.82 -16.21 -7.09
C PRO A 117 4.79 -16.84 -5.69
N ASN A 118 4.79 -18.17 -5.64
CA ASN A 118 4.85 -18.91 -4.38
C ASN A 118 6.11 -18.50 -3.58
N GLY A 119 5.92 -18.15 -2.32
CA GLY A 119 7.02 -17.76 -1.43
C GLY A 119 7.52 -16.34 -1.63
N THR A 120 6.71 -15.43 -2.18
CA THR A 120 7.04 -13.98 -2.21
C THR A 120 7.15 -13.45 -0.78
N GLU A 121 8.38 -13.27 -0.29
CA GLU A 121 8.66 -12.89 1.10
C GLU A 121 8.21 -11.45 1.43
N GLU A 122 8.09 -10.58 0.42
CA GLU A 122 7.67 -9.20 0.62
C GLU A 122 6.15 -9.04 0.71
N LEU A 123 5.37 -10.10 0.47
CA LEU A 123 3.92 -10.08 0.53
C LEU A 123 3.41 -10.28 1.95
N ILE A 124 2.75 -9.27 2.49
CA ILE A 124 1.91 -9.37 3.68
C ILE A 124 0.48 -9.61 3.20
N VAL A 125 0.06 -10.87 3.28
CA VAL A 125 -1.30 -11.27 2.89
C VAL A 125 -2.31 -10.64 3.83
N CYS A 126 -3.31 -9.97 3.29
CA CYS A 126 -4.40 -9.36 4.06
C CYS A 126 -5.65 -10.26 4.02
N ASP A 127 -6.33 -10.46 5.15
CA ASP A 127 -7.69 -10.97 5.08
C ASP A 127 -8.57 -9.95 4.31
N PRO A 128 -9.32 -10.36 3.27
CA PRO A 128 -10.05 -9.42 2.42
C PRO A 128 -11.16 -8.64 3.15
N GLU A 129 -11.63 -9.08 4.30
CA GLU A 129 -12.69 -8.42 5.06
C GLU A 129 -12.18 -7.66 6.30
N ALA A 130 -10.94 -7.90 6.72
CA ALA A 130 -10.29 -7.21 7.84
C ALA A 130 -9.16 -6.26 7.40
N GLY A 131 -8.41 -6.57 6.35
CA GLY A 131 -7.30 -5.75 5.85
C GLY A 131 -6.38 -5.24 6.96
N LEU A 132 -6.08 -3.94 6.94
CA LEU A 132 -5.27 -3.28 7.97
C LEU A 132 -5.87 -3.28 9.38
N LYS A 133 -7.16 -3.58 9.55
CA LYS A 133 -7.75 -3.73 10.89
C LYS A 133 -7.21 -5.00 11.59
N GLU A 134 -6.71 -5.97 10.84
CA GLU A 134 -6.16 -7.21 11.39
C GLU A 134 -4.83 -6.96 12.12
N LEU A 135 -4.75 -7.30 13.41
CA LEU A 135 -3.56 -7.07 14.23
C LEU A 135 -2.32 -7.81 13.71
N ARG A 136 -2.50 -8.98 13.07
CA ARG A 136 -1.39 -9.72 12.44
C ARG A 136 -0.76 -8.90 11.31
N VAL A 137 -1.56 -8.36 10.39
CA VAL A 137 -1.09 -7.49 9.30
C VAL A 137 -0.36 -6.28 9.85
N GLN A 138 -0.89 -5.65 10.90
CA GLN A 138 -0.21 -4.53 11.57
C GLN A 138 1.11 -4.97 12.22
N GLY A 139 1.16 -6.16 12.81
CA GLY A 139 2.36 -6.74 13.42
C GLY A 139 3.47 -6.95 12.40
N GLU A 140 3.19 -7.67 11.31
CA GLU A 140 4.15 -7.92 10.22
C GLU A 140 4.65 -6.61 9.60
N LEU A 141 3.75 -5.63 9.41
CA LEU A 141 4.15 -4.32 8.90
C LEU A 141 5.06 -3.59 9.90
N LYS A 142 4.73 -3.60 11.20
CA LYS A 142 5.58 -3.00 12.25
C LYS A 142 6.95 -3.65 12.31
N GLU A 143 7.04 -4.97 12.22
CA GLU A 143 8.31 -5.70 12.22
C GLU A 143 9.21 -5.25 11.07
N TRP A 144 8.67 -5.18 9.85
CA TRP A 144 9.41 -4.63 8.71
C TRP A 144 9.83 -3.18 8.94
N LEU A 145 8.90 -2.35 9.45
CA LEU A 145 9.17 -0.94 9.68
C LEU A 145 10.30 -0.71 10.68
N GLN A 146 10.42 -1.57 11.70
CA GLN A 146 11.44 -1.52 12.75
C GLN A 146 12.78 -2.16 12.33
N ALA A 147 12.75 -3.29 11.62
CA ALA A 147 13.97 -3.99 11.18
C ALA A 147 14.85 -3.11 10.27
N SER A 148 14.24 -2.32 9.39
CA SER A 148 14.97 -1.42 8.50
C SER A 148 15.45 -0.14 9.20
N ALA A 149 14.86 0.25 10.34
CA ALA A 149 15.29 1.43 11.11
C ALA A 149 16.64 1.21 11.80
N LEU A 150 16.96 -0.04 12.18
CA LEU A 150 18.24 -0.40 12.80
C LEU A 150 19.44 -0.27 11.84
N HIS A 151 19.21 -0.41 10.53
CA HIS A 151 20.25 -0.29 9.50
C HIS A 151 20.58 1.17 9.17
N ALA A 152 19.67 2.12 9.42
CA ALA A 152 19.91 3.55 9.21
C ALA A 152 20.66 4.22 10.38
N GLY A 153 20.78 3.57 11.54
CA GLY A 153 21.48 4.07 12.73
C GLY A 153 22.97 3.68 12.83
N GLY A 154 23.48 2.88 11.88
CA GLY A 154 24.83 2.33 11.91
C GLY A 154 25.86 3.11 11.09
N GLY A 155 26.42 4.17 11.68
CA GLY A 155 27.75 4.67 11.30
C GLY A 155 27.80 5.91 10.42
N VAL A 156 28.16 7.04 11.03
CA VAL A 156 28.90 8.11 10.33
C VAL A 156 30.37 7.70 10.31
N PRO A 157 31.00 7.45 9.15
CA PRO A 157 32.44 7.34 9.10
C PRO A 157 33.00 8.73 9.39
N ARG A 158 33.65 8.90 10.54
CA ARG A 158 34.54 10.05 10.74
C ARG A 158 35.75 9.84 9.85
N LEU A 159 35.81 10.59 8.75
CA LEU A 159 37.02 10.73 7.95
C LEU A 159 38.09 11.42 8.81
N ARG A 160 39.26 10.79 8.90
CA ARG A 160 40.49 11.43 9.37
C ARG A 160 41.16 12.12 8.20
#